data_AF-A0A084WSL0-F1
#
_entry.id   AF-A0A084WSL0-F1
#
_cell.length_a   1.000
_cell.length_b   1.000
_cell.length_c   1.000
_cell.angle_alpha   90.00
_cell.angle_beta   90.00
_cell.angle_gamma   90.00
#
_symmetry.space_group_name_H-M   'P 1'
#
loop_
_entity.id
_entity.type
_entity.pdbx_description
1 polymer ?
#
loop_
_entity_poly.entity_id
_entity_poly.type
_entity_poly.pdbx_seq_one_letter_code
_entity_poly.pdbx_strand_id
1 'polypeptide(L)'
;MALWNELNLTPPTPMNKVVSLKNIQPDVLHLANTTVGMLEYFSSMRMFETSAAYVSRFCYVWRLPFRNMHGFQVMRRLDKTLHRIKGINIYWDVHGFHEFLAADNYTGKEVKLPVRSNLEYLLVRLQGLIKLFMRVVYLAKDAASYQLKLINASFFFHHNALFLSSMGELWSLARNACRKLNKFYTGLYAGLRILPEADEPWLPKDYHLPASLAKWLGSEWDQEIVPIANLPALDVRREPTLMTIMRAKEGGDEGAALEKINSIVTNVDEPFIKEESPEREVETPKRPSDDEEVVATNAKAAVTVTPAKRKLGSANPRLKAVSDGEVVDAAVRPAKRSRRFDASVLNDIKSKFHVKQFLEEDRAKRSDKLKQAITWNVSEDEFTDFYARLMKEFNRLSSGEFVSLFKKEFIQMVGEE
;
A
#
# COMPACT_ATOMS: atom_id res chain seq x y z
N MET A 1 -14.40 4.30 -19.27
CA MET A 1 -13.50 3.57 -18.34
C MET A 1 -13.89 2.10 -18.38
N ALA A 2 -13.02 1.16 -18.04
CA ALA A 2 -13.37 -0.26 -18.07
C ALA A 2 -14.36 -0.62 -16.94
N LEU A 3 -15.42 -1.36 -17.27
CA LEU A 3 -16.55 -1.69 -16.39
C LEU A 3 -16.14 -2.30 -15.04
N TRP A 4 -15.13 -3.19 -15.04
CA TRP A 4 -14.60 -3.84 -13.84
C TRP A 4 -14.01 -2.88 -12.79
N ASN A 5 -13.66 -1.65 -13.18
CA ASN A 5 -13.03 -0.66 -12.30
C ASN A 5 -14.04 0.29 -11.63
N GLU A 6 -15.34 0.11 -11.91
CA GLU A 6 -16.39 0.92 -11.31
C GLU A 6 -16.67 0.45 -9.88
N LEU A 7 -16.52 1.37 -8.92
CA LEU A 7 -16.71 1.06 -7.50
C LEU A 7 -18.16 0.66 -7.20
N ASN A 8 -19.10 1.44 -7.72
CA ASN A 8 -20.53 1.31 -7.50
C ASN A 8 -21.20 0.76 -8.76
N LEU A 9 -20.76 -0.43 -9.18
CA LEU A 9 -21.36 -1.14 -10.30
C LEU A 9 -22.80 -1.50 -9.95
N THR A 10 -23.77 -1.03 -10.74
CA THR A 10 -25.19 -1.29 -10.50
C THR A 10 -25.51 -2.75 -10.88
N PRO A 11 -26.06 -3.55 -9.94
CA PRO A 11 -26.42 -4.93 -10.25
C PRO A 11 -27.57 -4.96 -11.27
N PRO A 12 -27.63 -5.98 -12.13
CA PRO A 12 -28.78 -6.22 -13.00
C PRO A 12 -30.03 -6.51 -12.17
N THR A 13 -31.21 -6.29 -12.76
CA THR A 13 -32.47 -6.69 -12.15
C THR A 13 -32.48 -8.21 -11.95
N PRO A 14 -32.67 -8.71 -10.71
CA PRO A 14 -32.69 -10.15 -10.46
C PRO A 14 -33.92 -10.76 -11.13
N MET A 15 -33.68 -11.50 -12.21
CA MET A 15 -34.71 -12.21 -12.95
C MET A 15 -34.38 -13.70 -13.03
N ASN A 16 -35.42 -14.53 -12.99
CA ASN A 16 -35.35 -15.97 -13.19
C ASN A 16 -36.18 -16.35 -14.40
N LYS A 17 -35.67 -17.26 -15.24
CA LYS A 17 -36.40 -17.82 -16.38
C LYS A 17 -36.47 -19.34 -16.25
N VAL A 18 -37.57 -19.92 -16.73
CA VAL A 18 -37.79 -21.38 -16.68
C VAL A 18 -37.07 -22.04 -17.85
N VAL A 19 -36.28 -23.08 -17.58
CA VAL A 19 -35.50 -23.82 -18.57
C VAL A 19 -35.75 -25.33 -18.40
N SER A 20 -35.78 -26.07 -19.51
CA SER A 20 -35.95 -27.53 -19.48
C SER A 20 -34.65 -28.24 -19.06
N LEU A 21 -34.75 -29.18 -18.12
CA LEU A 21 -33.58 -29.72 -17.40
C LEU A 21 -32.80 -30.82 -18.13
N LYS A 22 -33.36 -31.42 -19.18
CA LYS A 22 -32.97 -32.76 -19.68
C LYS A 22 -31.47 -32.96 -19.99
N ASN A 23 -30.73 -31.91 -20.35
CA ASN A 23 -29.30 -31.99 -20.70
C ASN A 23 -28.39 -31.07 -19.85
N ILE A 24 -28.96 -30.31 -18.91
CA ILE A 24 -28.29 -29.14 -18.30
C ILE A 24 -28.00 -29.37 -16.80
N GLN A 25 -28.64 -30.37 -16.20
CA GLN A 25 -28.48 -30.72 -14.79
C GLN A 25 -27.02 -30.84 -14.29
N PRO A 26 -26.10 -31.56 -14.97
CA PRO A 26 -24.72 -31.71 -14.47
C PRO A 26 -23.98 -30.38 -14.43
N ASP A 27 -24.22 -29.51 -15.40
CA ASP A 27 -23.55 -28.22 -15.49
C ASP A 27 -24.07 -27.23 -14.43
N VAL A 28 -25.37 -27.24 -14.16
CA VAL A 28 -25.95 -26.41 -13.08
C VAL A 28 -25.44 -26.88 -11.73
N LEU A 29 -25.34 -28.20 -11.52
CA LEU A 29 -24.76 -28.75 -10.30
C LEU A 29 -23.28 -28.34 -10.15
N HIS A 30 -22.51 -28.34 -11.24
CA HIS A 30 -21.14 -27.85 -11.23
C HIS A 30 -21.06 -26.37 -10.84
N LEU A 31 -21.98 -25.54 -11.37
CA LEU A 31 -22.08 -24.12 -11.04
C LEU A 31 -22.42 -23.91 -9.56
N ALA A 32 -23.41 -24.64 -9.05
CA ALA A 32 -23.81 -24.63 -7.64
C ALA A 32 -22.63 -25.02 -6.74
N ASN A 33 -21.95 -26.13 -7.03
CA ASN A 33 -20.76 -26.57 -6.28
C ASN A 33 -19.63 -25.54 -6.32
N THR A 34 -19.44 -24.87 -7.45
CA THR A 34 -18.45 -23.78 -7.58
C THR A 34 -18.81 -22.62 -6.65
N THR A 35 -20.07 -22.21 -6.61
CA THR A 35 -20.54 -21.13 -5.73
C THR A 35 -20.47 -21.49 -4.24
N VAL A 36 -20.76 -22.74 -3.86
CA VAL A 36 -20.57 -23.24 -2.48
C VAL A 36 -19.09 -23.15 -2.10
N GLY A 37 -18.19 -23.67 -2.95
CA GLY A 37 -16.76 -23.60 -2.70
C GLY A 37 -16.23 -22.16 -2.61
N MET A 38 -16.85 -21.21 -3.32
CA MET A 38 -16.56 -19.78 -3.17
C MET A 38 -17.01 -19.25 -1.81
N LEU A 39 -18.23 -19.57 -1.36
CA LEU A 39 -18.75 -19.14 -0.05
C LEU A 39 -17.90 -19.68 1.11
N GLU A 40 -17.52 -20.95 1.05
CA GLU A 40 -16.59 -21.57 2.01
C GLU A 40 -15.21 -20.89 1.98
N TYR A 41 -14.72 -20.57 0.78
CA TYR A 41 -13.45 -19.88 0.64
C TYR A 41 -13.47 -18.46 1.21
N PHE A 42 -14.48 -17.66 0.87
CA PHE A 42 -14.58 -16.28 1.36
C PHE A 42 -14.87 -16.20 2.86
N SER A 43 -15.67 -17.12 3.41
CA SER A 43 -15.88 -17.21 4.86
C SER A 43 -14.61 -17.63 5.62
N SER A 44 -13.72 -18.40 4.99
CA SER A 44 -12.43 -18.79 5.58
C SER A 44 -11.31 -17.77 5.40
N MET A 45 -11.56 -16.58 4.80
CA MET A 45 -10.54 -15.52 4.62
C MET A 45 -10.17 -14.75 5.91
N ARG A 46 -10.58 -15.22 7.08
CA ARG A 46 -10.28 -14.58 8.39
C ARG A 46 -8.80 -14.24 8.59
N MET A 47 -7.89 -15.09 8.11
CA MET A 47 -6.44 -14.82 8.20
C MET A 47 -6.05 -13.58 7.40
N PHE A 48 -6.54 -13.44 6.17
CA PHE A 48 -6.30 -12.28 5.33
C PHE A 48 -6.89 -11.01 5.96
N GLU A 49 -8.12 -11.07 6.47
CA GLU A 49 -8.75 -9.94 7.14
C GLU A 49 -7.98 -9.50 8.38
N THR A 50 -7.43 -10.46 9.13
CA THR A 50 -6.67 -10.12 10.34
C THR A 50 -5.32 -9.50 9.98
N SER A 51 -4.59 -10.04 9.00
CA SER A 51 -3.35 -9.43 8.51
C SER A 51 -3.61 -8.03 7.94
N ALA A 52 -4.74 -7.83 7.25
CA ALA A 52 -5.16 -6.51 6.78
C ALA A 52 -5.44 -5.54 7.94
N ALA A 53 -6.14 -5.99 8.98
CA ALA A 53 -6.42 -5.18 10.17
C ALA A 53 -5.13 -4.76 10.91
N TYR A 54 -4.13 -5.63 10.97
CA TYR A 54 -2.83 -5.29 11.53
C TYR A 54 -2.13 -4.18 10.73
N VAL A 55 -2.15 -4.25 9.39
CA VAL A 55 -1.61 -3.18 8.54
C VAL A 55 -2.36 -1.86 8.74
N SER A 56 -3.69 -1.90 8.86
CA SER A 56 -4.49 -0.70 9.13
C SER A 56 -4.15 -0.09 10.50
N ARG A 57 -4.08 -0.92 11.55
CA ARG A 57 -3.69 -0.47 12.90
C ARG A 57 -2.28 0.11 12.89
N PHE A 58 -1.37 -0.53 12.18
CA PHE A 58 -0.03 -0.06 12.01
C PHE A 58 0.01 1.33 11.34
N CYS A 59 -0.65 1.48 10.18
CA CYS A 59 -0.76 2.75 9.48
C CYS A 59 -1.37 3.85 10.35
N TYR A 60 -2.30 3.50 11.24
CA TYR A 60 -2.90 4.45 12.16
C TYR A 60 -1.90 4.94 13.22
N VAL A 61 -1.22 4.02 13.92
CA VAL A 61 -0.28 4.34 15.01
C VAL A 61 0.90 5.18 14.49
N TRP A 62 1.42 4.82 13.32
CA TRP A 62 2.66 5.39 12.80
C TRP A 62 2.47 6.48 11.75
N ARG A 63 1.24 7.00 11.62
CA ARG A 63 0.90 8.03 10.64
C ARG A 63 1.69 9.33 10.77
N LEU A 64 2.11 9.69 11.98
CA LEU A 64 2.84 10.94 12.24
C LEU A 64 4.35 10.74 12.08
N PRO A 65 4.99 9.74 12.74
CA PRO A 65 6.45 9.59 12.68
C PRO A 65 6.95 9.25 11.27
N PHE A 66 6.18 8.46 10.51
CA PHE A 66 6.61 7.95 9.21
C PHE A 66 5.91 8.62 8.03
N ARG A 67 5.24 9.78 8.22
CA ARG A 67 4.44 10.44 7.17
C ARG A 67 5.21 10.68 5.85
N ASN A 68 6.50 10.93 5.94
CA ASN A 68 7.37 11.27 4.82
C ASN A 68 8.20 10.09 4.32
N MET A 69 8.14 8.93 4.98
CA MET A 69 8.89 7.75 4.55
C MET A 69 8.20 7.09 3.37
N HIS A 70 8.95 6.81 2.32
CA HIS A 70 8.41 6.25 1.08
C HIS A 70 7.66 4.94 1.30
N GLY A 71 8.27 3.96 1.98
CA GLY A 71 7.60 2.69 2.27
C GLY A 71 6.33 2.84 3.10
N PHE A 72 6.26 3.85 3.97
CA PHE A 72 5.04 4.14 4.72
C PHE A 72 3.93 4.71 3.82
N GLN A 73 4.28 5.56 2.85
CA GLN A 73 3.32 6.03 1.84
C GLN A 73 2.80 4.89 0.95
N VAL A 74 3.68 3.96 0.55
CA VAL A 74 3.30 2.73 -0.17
C VAL A 74 2.31 1.92 0.68
N MET A 75 2.61 1.73 1.97
CA MET A 75 1.76 0.99 2.88
C MET A 75 0.39 1.66 3.10
N ARG A 76 0.31 3.00 3.13
CA ARG A 76 -0.99 3.71 3.14
C ARG A 76 -1.79 3.49 1.85
N ARG A 77 -1.13 3.34 0.69
CA ARG A 77 -1.81 2.95 -0.56
C ARG A 77 -2.30 1.50 -0.50
N LEU A 78 -1.52 0.61 0.11
CA LEU A 78 -1.92 -0.77 0.36
C LEU A 78 -3.16 -0.80 1.28
N ASP A 79 -3.13 -0.09 2.40
CA ASP A 79 -4.25 0.01 3.35
C ASP A 79 -5.54 0.50 2.66
N LYS A 80 -5.46 1.53 1.82
CA LYS A 80 -6.60 1.98 1.00
C LYS A 80 -7.11 0.89 0.06
N THR A 81 -6.22 0.08 -0.50
CA THR A 81 -6.58 -1.03 -1.39
C THR A 81 -7.30 -2.15 -0.61
N LEU A 82 -6.82 -2.47 0.60
CA LEU A 82 -7.45 -3.45 1.49
C LEU A 82 -8.88 -3.00 1.89
N HIS A 83 -9.07 -1.72 2.19
CA HIS A 83 -10.40 -1.16 2.45
C HIS A 83 -11.32 -1.27 1.23
N ARG A 84 -10.80 -1.08 0.01
CA ARG A 84 -11.58 -1.28 -1.23
C ARG A 84 -12.00 -2.74 -1.41
N ILE A 85 -11.10 -3.68 -1.15
CA ILE A 85 -11.43 -5.12 -1.21
C ILE A 85 -12.57 -5.44 -0.24
N LYS A 86 -12.48 -4.96 1.00
CA LYS A 86 -13.54 -5.12 2.00
C LYS A 86 -14.88 -4.50 1.54
N GLY A 87 -14.82 -3.35 0.86
CA GLY A 87 -16.01 -2.66 0.35
C GLY A 87 -16.72 -3.35 -0.81
N ILE A 88 -16.04 -4.21 -1.58
CA ILE A 88 -16.67 -4.98 -2.69
C ILE A 88 -17.69 -5.99 -2.15
N ASN A 89 -17.46 -6.52 -0.94
CA ASN A 89 -18.37 -7.45 -0.26
C ASN A 89 -18.81 -8.65 -1.12
N ILE A 90 -17.86 -9.26 -1.84
CA ILE A 90 -18.08 -10.33 -2.82
C ILE A 90 -18.85 -11.54 -2.27
N TYR A 91 -18.74 -11.80 -0.96
CA TYR A 91 -19.46 -12.88 -0.29
C TYR A 91 -20.98 -12.78 -0.54
N TRP A 92 -21.56 -11.58 -0.40
CA TRP A 92 -23.01 -11.40 -0.59
C TRP A 92 -23.42 -11.45 -2.05
N ASP A 93 -22.58 -10.92 -2.96
CA ASP A 93 -22.79 -11.06 -4.41
C ASP A 93 -22.87 -12.55 -4.79
N VAL A 94 -21.96 -13.38 -4.25
CA VAL A 94 -21.95 -14.84 -4.48
C VAL A 94 -23.12 -15.53 -3.79
N HIS A 95 -23.45 -15.14 -2.56
CA HIS A 95 -24.55 -15.72 -1.79
C HIS A 95 -25.88 -15.51 -2.48
N GLY A 96 -26.17 -14.26 -2.88
CA GLY A 96 -27.40 -13.94 -3.62
C GLY A 96 -27.48 -14.69 -4.95
N PHE A 97 -26.35 -14.87 -5.66
CA PHE A 97 -26.33 -15.70 -6.86
C PHE A 97 -26.56 -17.19 -6.55
N HIS A 98 -25.99 -17.71 -5.47
CA HIS A 98 -26.12 -19.10 -5.04
C HIS A 98 -27.54 -19.46 -4.62
N GLU A 99 -28.27 -18.55 -3.95
CA GLU A 99 -29.67 -18.75 -3.57
C GLU A 99 -30.57 -19.03 -4.79
N PHE A 100 -30.27 -18.45 -5.95
CA PHE A 100 -31.00 -18.78 -7.18
C PHE A 100 -30.72 -20.19 -7.71
N LEU A 101 -29.60 -20.80 -7.33
CA LEU A 101 -29.18 -22.14 -7.76
C LEU A 101 -29.56 -23.25 -6.77
N ALA A 102 -30.16 -22.92 -5.62
CA ALA A 102 -30.49 -23.85 -4.56
C ALA A 102 -31.39 -25.01 -5.02
N ALA A 103 -31.17 -26.20 -4.44
CA ALA A 103 -31.76 -27.49 -4.82
C ALA A 103 -33.31 -27.52 -4.78
N ASP A 104 -33.92 -26.59 -4.07
CA ASP A 104 -35.38 -26.48 -3.97
C ASP A 104 -36.02 -26.00 -5.28
N ASN A 105 -35.25 -25.37 -6.17
CA ASN A 105 -35.71 -24.91 -7.48
C ASN A 105 -35.84 -26.03 -8.53
N TYR A 106 -35.46 -27.26 -8.18
CA TYR A 106 -35.43 -28.42 -9.09
C TYR A 106 -36.68 -29.28 -8.95
N THR A 107 -37.86 -28.68 -9.08
CA THR A 107 -39.12 -29.41 -9.01
C THR A 107 -39.55 -29.89 -10.41
N GLY A 108 -39.10 -31.08 -10.82
CA GLY A 108 -39.60 -31.77 -12.03
C GLY A 108 -38.75 -31.56 -13.30
N LYS A 109 -39.41 -31.53 -14.48
CA LYS A 109 -38.75 -31.42 -15.81
C LYS A 109 -38.24 -30.00 -16.12
N GLU A 110 -38.63 -29.01 -15.33
CA GLU A 110 -38.38 -27.59 -15.53
C GLU A 110 -37.74 -26.98 -14.29
N VAL A 111 -36.77 -26.09 -14.49
CA VAL A 111 -36.02 -25.44 -13.40
C VAL A 111 -35.98 -23.95 -13.64
N LYS A 112 -36.19 -23.18 -12.58
CA LYS A 112 -36.02 -21.72 -12.59
C LYS A 112 -34.53 -21.42 -12.41
N LEU A 113 -33.89 -20.91 -13.45
CA LEU A 113 -32.49 -20.53 -13.43
C LEU A 113 -32.32 -19.01 -13.44
N PRO A 114 -31.27 -18.48 -12.80
CA PRO A 114 -30.95 -17.07 -12.88
C PRO A 114 -30.60 -16.69 -14.32
N VAL A 115 -30.99 -15.49 -14.71
CA VAL A 115 -30.64 -14.94 -16.03
C VAL A 115 -29.12 -14.73 -16.14
N ARG A 116 -28.59 -14.94 -17.35
CA ARG A 116 -27.16 -14.82 -17.67
C ARG A 116 -26.52 -13.51 -17.18
N SER A 117 -27.25 -12.40 -17.21
CA SER A 117 -26.76 -11.09 -16.73
C SER A 117 -26.35 -11.09 -15.26
N ASN A 118 -27.01 -11.87 -14.39
CA ASN A 118 -26.61 -11.99 -12.98
C ASN A 118 -25.21 -12.62 -12.85
N LEU A 119 -24.92 -13.62 -13.68
CA LEU A 119 -23.61 -14.26 -13.73
C LEU A 119 -22.56 -13.33 -14.35
N GLU A 120 -22.90 -12.60 -15.41
CA GLU A 120 -22.00 -11.61 -16.03
C GLU A 120 -21.60 -10.52 -15.03
N TYR A 121 -22.55 -10.00 -14.24
CA TYR A 121 -22.26 -9.08 -13.14
C TYR A 121 -21.26 -9.68 -12.16
N LEU A 122 -21.49 -10.90 -11.69
CA LEU A 122 -20.58 -11.57 -10.74
C LEU A 122 -19.18 -11.75 -11.34
N LEU A 123 -19.07 -12.14 -12.61
CA LEU A 123 -17.79 -12.29 -13.31
C LEU A 123 -17.04 -10.94 -13.39
N VAL A 124 -17.73 -9.84 -13.71
CA VAL A 124 -17.12 -8.50 -13.72
C VAL A 124 -16.66 -8.09 -12.32
N ARG A 125 -17.42 -8.39 -11.27
CA ARG A 125 -17.00 -8.16 -9.87
C ARG A 125 -15.73 -8.94 -9.52
N LEU A 126 -15.61 -10.19 -9.97
CA LEU A 126 -14.41 -11.00 -9.80
C LEU A 126 -13.20 -10.46 -10.59
N GLN A 127 -13.41 -9.86 -11.77
CA GLN A 127 -12.34 -9.15 -12.51
C GLN A 127 -11.81 -7.95 -11.72
N GLY A 128 -12.71 -7.14 -11.14
CA GLY A 128 -12.31 -6.03 -10.28
C GLY A 128 -11.58 -6.50 -9.03
N LEU A 129 -12.10 -7.54 -8.38
CA LEU A 129 -11.51 -8.11 -7.18
C LEU A 129 -10.10 -8.67 -7.43
N ILE A 130 -9.88 -9.41 -8.53
CA ILE A 130 -8.54 -9.94 -8.82
C ILE A 130 -7.53 -8.83 -9.10
N LYS A 131 -7.93 -7.74 -9.77
CA LYS A 131 -7.05 -6.57 -9.98
C LYS A 131 -6.70 -5.88 -8.66
N LEU A 132 -7.61 -5.83 -7.69
CA LEU A 132 -7.28 -5.33 -6.35
C LEU A 132 -6.31 -6.24 -5.60
N PHE A 133 -6.49 -7.57 -5.66
CA PHE A 133 -5.52 -8.49 -5.06
C PHE A 133 -4.14 -8.41 -5.75
N MET A 134 -4.10 -8.31 -7.08
CA MET A 134 -2.85 -8.05 -7.81
C MET A 134 -2.20 -6.76 -7.31
N ARG A 135 -2.98 -5.69 -7.11
CA ARG A 135 -2.47 -4.44 -6.55
C ARG A 135 -1.91 -4.61 -5.14
N VAL A 136 -2.52 -5.44 -4.29
CA VAL A 136 -1.98 -5.82 -2.98
C VAL A 136 -0.63 -6.52 -3.13
N VAL A 137 -0.51 -7.49 -4.04
CA VAL A 137 0.75 -8.22 -4.31
C VAL A 137 1.87 -7.25 -4.68
N TYR A 138 1.62 -6.34 -5.63
CA TYR A 138 2.61 -5.34 -6.05
C TYR A 138 3.02 -4.39 -4.92
N LEU A 139 2.05 -3.82 -4.21
CA LEU A 139 2.32 -2.85 -3.15
C LEU A 139 3.00 -3.49 -1.93
N ALA A 140 2.68 -4.74 -1.60
CA ALA A 140 3.34 -5.48 -0.52
C ALA A 140 4.82 -5.73 -0.85
N LYS A 141 5.14 -6.12 -2.08
CA LYS A 141 6.51 -6.34 -2.57
C LYS A 141 7.34 -5.04 -2.59
N ASP A 142 6.73 -3.95 -3.05
CA ASP A 142 7.36 -2.62 -3.06
C ASP A 142 7.64 -2.13 -1.63
N ALA A 143 6.65 -2.23 -0.73
CA ALA A 143 6.83 -1.88 0.68
C ALA A 143 7.90 -2.74 1.37
N ALA A 144 7.90 -4.06 1.12
CA ALA A 144 8.87 -5.00 1.67
C ALA A 144 10.30 -4.69 1.22
N SER A 145 10.47 -4.36 -0.07
CA SER A 145 11.78 -4.00 -0.63
C SER A 145 12.36 -2.76 0.04
N TYR A 146 11.52 -1.76 0.36
CA TYR A 146 11.93 -0.59 1.10
C TYR A 146 12.27 -0.91 2.58
N GLN A 147 11.47 -1.74 3.24
CA GLN A 147 11.72 -2.14 4.63
C GLN A 147 13.02 -2.93 4.77
N LEU A 148 13.32 -3.81 3.82
CA LEU A 148 14.57 -4.56 3.80
C LEU A 148 15.80 -3.64 3.74
N LYS A 149 15.73 -2.56 2.94
CA LYS A 149 16.81 -1.54 2.91
C LYS A 149 17.00 -0.87 4.27
N LEU A 150 15.92 -0.59 5.00
CA LEU A 150 16.00 0.01 6.33
C LEU A 150 16.53 -0.97 7.38
N ILE A 151 16.14 -2.25 7.29
CA ILE A 151 16.66 -3.33 8.15
C ILE A 151 18.16 -3.48 7.96
N ASN A 152 18.64 -3.48 6.71
CA ASN A 152 20.07 -3.58 6.40
C ASN A 152 20.86 -2.36 6.91
N ALA A 153 20.21 -1.20 7.05
CA ALA A 153 20.76 -0.01 7.67
C ALA A 153 20.56 0.04 9.20
N SER A 154 20.05 -1.04 9.81
CA SER A 154 19.70 -1.15 11.23
C SER A 154 18.74 -0.06 11.73
N PHE A 155 18.00 0.59 10.84
CA PHE A 155 17.11 1.69 11.18
C PHE A 155 15.76 1.15 11.64
N PHE A 156 15.36 1.46 12.88
CA PHE A 156 14.12 0.96 13.51
C PHE A 156 13.88 -0.54 13.26
N PHE A 157 14.92 -1.36 13.46
CA PHE A 157 14.94 -2.77 13.09
C PHE A 157 13.66 -3.53 13.47
N HIS A 158 13.23 -3.46 14.73
CA HIS A 158 12.03 -4.16 15.21
C HIS A 158 10.76 -3.79 14.45
N HIS A 159 10.59 -2.51 14.14
CA HIS A 159 9.42 -2.01 13.42
C HIS A 159 9.43 -2.49 11.98
N ASN A 160 10.57 -2.34 11.30
CA ASN A 160 10.69 -2.77 9.91
C ASN A 160 10.59 -4.30 9.77
N ALA A 161 11.08 -5.07 10.75
CA ALA A 161 10.91 -6.53 10.77
C ALA A 161 9.44 -6.93 10.91
N LEU A 162 8.69 -6.28 11.81
CA LEU A 162 7.25 -6.48 11.94
C LEU A 162 6.51 -6.16 10.63
N PHE A 163 6.92 -5.11 9.92
CA PHE A 163 6.28 -4.77 8.63
C PHE A 163 6.61 -5.77 7.56
N LEU A 164 7.88 -6.16 7.46
CA LEU A 164 8.32 -7.12 6.47
C LEU A 164 7.55 -8.44 6.64
N SER A 165 7.37 -8.88 7.88
CA SER A 165 6.55 -10.05 8.20
C SER A 165 5.09 -9.86 7.77
N SER A 166 4.47 -8.73 8.11
CA SER A 166 3.08 -8.42 7.72
C SER A 166 2.89 -8.32 6.20
N MET A 167 3.85 -7.74 5.48
CA MET A 167 3.84 -7.64 4.03
C MET A 167 4.00 -9.01 3.37
N GLY A 168 4.90 -9.86 3.89
CA GLY A 168 5.10 -11.22 3.40
C GLY A 168 3.84 -12.08 3.55
N GLU A 169 3.18 -12.01 4.70
CA GLU A 169 1.93 -12.74 4.96
C GLU A 169 0.81 -12.27 4.02
N LEU A 170 0.57 -10.95 3.91
CA LEU A 170 -0.43 -10.40 3.01
C LEU A 170 -0.14 -10.73 1.54
N TRP A 171 1.11 -10.64 1.13
CA TRP A 171 1.54 -10.98 -0.23
C TRP A 171 1.22 -12.44 -0.55
N SER A 172 1.57 -13.37 0.35
CA SER A 172 1.30 -14.80 0.16
C SER A 172 -0.21 -15.10 0.09
N LEU A 173 -0.99 -14.52 1.02
CA LEU A 173 -2.43 -14.69 1.06
C LEU A 173 -3.11 -14.10 -0.18
N ALA A 174 -2.70 -12.91 -0.64
CA ALA A 174 -3.23 -12.27 -1.84
C ALA A 174 -2.92 -13.07 -3.11
N ARG A 175 -1.72 -13.64 -3.24
CA ARG A 175 -1.39 -14.53 -4.38
C ARG A 175 -2.25 -15.78 -4.38
N ASN A 176 -2.45 -16.40 -3.21
CA ASN A 176 -3.33 -17.56 -3.11
C ASN A 176 -4.78 -17.20 -3.48
N ALA A 177 -5.25 -16.03 -3.06
CA ALA A 177 -6.55 -15.48 -3.45
C ALA A 177 -6.64 -15.31 -4.97
N CYS A 178 -5.64 -14.72 -5.64
CA CYS A 178 -5.62 -14.63 -7.10
C CYS A 178 -5.77 -16.00 -7.78
N ARG A 179 -5.02 -17.02 -7.33
CA ARG A 179 -5.11 -18.39 -7.88
C ARG A 179 -6.49 -19.01 -7.69
N LYS A 180 -7.08 -18.84 -6.51
CA LYS A 180 -8.43 -19.35 -6.19
C LYS A 180 -9.50 -18.62 -7.00
N LEU A 181 -9.42 -17.29 -7.10
CA LEU A 181 -10.31 -16.48 -7.92
C LEU A 181 -10.27 -16.88 -9.40
N ASN A 182 -9.10 -17.12 -9.98
CA ASN A 182 -9.02 -17.59 -11.36
C ASN A 182 -9.70 -18.96 -11.57
N LYS A 183 -9.55 -19.89 -10.61
CA LYS A 183 -10.23 -21.20 -10.66
C LYS A 183 -11.75 -21.04 -10.60
N PHE A 184 -12.24 -20.26 -9.63
CA PHE A 184 -13.66 -19.99 -9.49
C PHE A 184 -14.24 -19.27 -10.70
N TYR A 185 -13.58 -18.23 -11.18
CA TYR A 185 -13.99 -17.49 -12.36
C TYR A 185 -14.09 -18.40 -13.59
N THR A 186 -13.11 -19.28 -13.82
CA THR A 186 -13.13 -20.18 -14.97
C THR A 186 -14.28 -21.19 -14.88
N GLY A 187 -14.57 -21.70 -13.67
CA GLY A 187 -15.72 -22.59 -13.42
C GLY A 187 -17.06 -21.88 -13.64
N LEU A 188 -17.20 -20.64 -13.13
CA LEU A 188 -18.38 -19.81 -13.35
C LEU A 188 -18.56 -19.44 -14.83
N TYR A 189 -17.47 -19.11 -15.54
CA TYR A 189 -17.50 -18.70 -16.94
C TYR A 189 -18.08 -19.79 -17.85
N ALA A 190 -17.81 -21.07 -17.56
CA ALA A 190 -18.43 -22.19 -18.29
C ALA A 190 -19.97 -22.17 -18.20
N GLY A 191 -20.51 -21.67 -17.08
CA GLY A 191 -21.95 -21.51 -16.84
C GLY A 191 -22.67 -20.52 -17.75
N LEU A 192 -21.96 -19.58 -18.41
CA LEU A 192 -22.58 -18.58 -19.29
C LEU A 192 -23.33 -19.20 -20.47
N ARG A 193 -22.94 -20.39 -20.92
CA ARG A 193 -23.58 -21.11 -22.04
C ARG A 193 -24.89 -21.78 -21.65
N ILE A 194 -25.09 -22.00 -20.36
CA ILE A 194 -26.22 -22.74 -19.80
C ILE A 194 -27.37 -21.81 -19.43
N LEU A 195 -27.04 -20.60 -18.94
CA LEU A 195 -28.02 -19.69 -18.40
C LEU A 195 -28.85 -19.01 -19.51
N PRO A 196 -30.15 -18.78 -19.28
CA PRO A 196 -31.02 -18.13 -20.23
C PRO A 196 -30.62 -16.66 -20.42
N GLU A 197 -30.76 -16.17 -21.66
CA GLU A 197 -30.45 -14.78 -22.01
C GLU A 197 -31.50 -13.81 -21.45
N ALA A 198 -31.04 -12.62 -21.07
CA ALA A 198 -31.90 -11.51 -20.67
C ALA A 198 -32.57 -10.90 -21.91
N ASP A 199 -33.75 -10.28 -21.71
CA ASP A 199 -34.39 -9.53 -22.80
C ASP A 199 -33.60 -8.26 -23.13
N GLU A 200 -32.94 -7.68 -22.12
CA GLU A 200 -32.01 -6.56 -22.27
C GLU A 200 -30.61 -6.98 -21.78
N PRO A 201 -29.56 -6.91 -22.62
CA PRO A 201 -28.21 -7.26 -22.21
C PRO A 201 -27.68 -6.24 -21.20
N TRP A 202 -27.32 -6.69 -20.00
CA TRP A 202 -26.70 -5.84 -18.98
C TRP A 202 -25.29 -5.38 -19.38
N LEU A 203 -24.56 -6.22 -20.12
CA LEU A 203 -23.20 -5.93 -20.54
C LEU A 203 -23.18 -4.99 -21.75
N PRO A 204 -22.30 -3.97 -21.80
CA PRO A 204 -22.12 -3.14 -22.98
C PRO A 204 -21.73 -3.99 -24.20
N LYS A 205 -22.24 -3.66 -25.39
CA LYS A 205 -22.05 -4.45 -26.62
C LYS A 205 -20.57 -4.70 -26.98
N ASP A 206 -19.69 -3.77 -26.62
CA ASP A 206 -18.26 -3.83 -26.93
C ASP A 206 -17.43 -4.51 -25.83
N TYR A 207 -18.05 -4.95 -24.73
CA TYR A 207 -17.33 -5.54 -23.60
C TYR A 207 -17.32 -7.06 -23.70
N HIS A 208 -16.13 -7.63 -23.83
CA HIS A 208 -15.93 -9.07 -23.88
C HIS A 208 -15.36 -9.59 -22.56
N LEU A 209 -16.05 -10.60 -21.99
CA LEU A 209 -15.55 -11.31 -20.82
C LEU A 209 -14.44 -12.28 -21.22
N PRO A 210 -13.28 -12.24 -20.55
CA PRO A 210 -12.22 -13.20 -20.81
C PRO A 210 -12.63 -14.57 -20.30
N ALA A 211 -12.18 -15.65 -20.95
CA ALA A 211 -12.43 -17.02 -20.49
C ALA A 211 -11.60 -17.41 -19.25
N SER A 212 -10.49 -16.73 -18.99
CA SER A 212 -9.63 -16.95 -17.83
C SER A 212 -8.99 -15.64 -17.39
N LEU A 213 -9.00 -15.39 -16.08
CA LEU A 213 -8.38 -14.20 -15.49
C LEU A 213 -6.85 -14.23 -15.63
N ALA A 214 -6.24 -15.41 -15.55
CA ALA A 214 -4.81 -15.58 -15.76
C ALA A 214 -4.39 -15.11 -17.16
N LYS A 215 -5.08 -15.60 -18.20
CA LYS A 215 -4.83 -15.19 -19.60
C LYS A 215 -5.11 -13.70 -19.82
N TRP A 216 -6.15 -13.17 -19.18
CA TRP A 216 -6.50 -11.75 -19.28
C TRP A 216 -5.47 -10.82 -18.64
N LEU A 217 -4.87 -11.23 -17.52
CA LEU A 217 -3.81 -10.48 -16.86
C LEU A 217 -2.46 -10.61 -17.58
N GLY A 218 -2.26 -11.67 -18.37
CA GLY A 218 -1.08 -11.87 -19.21
C GLY A 218 0.21 -11.89 -18.40
N SER A 219 1.20 -11.09 -18.81
CA SER A 219 2.53 -11.05 -18.18
C SER A 219 2.50 -10.70 -16.70
N GLU A 220 1.53 -9.89 -16.24
CA GLU A 220 1.38 -9.55 -14.81
C GLU A 220 1.17 -10.81 -13.96
N TRP A 221 0.38 -11.75 -14.47
CA TRP A 221 0.09 -13.01 -13.80
C TRP A 221 1.32 -13.91 -13.75
N ASP A 222 2.01 -14.06 -14.88
CA ASP A 222 3.17 -14.95 -14.99
C ASP A 222 4.35 -14.47 -14.16
N GLN A 223 4.52 -13.16 -13.99
CA GLN A 223 5.60 -12.57 -13.20
C GLN A 223 5.31 -12.61 -11.70
N GLU A 224 4.07 -12.36 -11.28
CA GLU A 224 3.79 -12.18 -9.85
C GLU A 224 3.07 -13.38 -9.23
N ILE A 225 2.31 -14.17 -9.98
CA ILE A 225 1.47 -15.24 -9.41
C ILE A 225 2.05 -16.63 -9.66
N VAL A 226 2.60 -16.89 -10.84
CA VAL A 226 3.17 -18.21 -11.20
C VAL A 226 4.50 -18.56 -10.53
N PRO A 227 5.47 -17.65 -10.30
CA PRO A 227 6.80 -18.08 -9.90
C PRO A 227 6.82 -18.56 -8.45
N ILE A 228 6.79 -19.89 -8.28
CA ILE A 228 7.23 -20.71 -7.13
C ILE A 228 7.55 -22.12 -7.66
N ALA A 229 8.38 -22.27 -8.71
CA ALA A 229 8.82 -23.60 -9.11
C ALA A 229 9.94 -24.14 -8.18
N ASN A 230 10.69 -23.25 -7.51
CA ASN A 230 11.95 -23.63 -6.82
C ASN A 230 12.06 -23.17 -5.35
N LEU A 231 11.00 -22.64 -4.74
CA LEU A 231 10.99 -22.38 -3.29
C LEU A 231 10.16 -23.47 -2.62
N PRO A 232 10.66 -24.13 -1.55
CA PRO A 232 9.83 -25.05 -0.78
C PRO A 232 8.55 -24.32 -0.42
N ALA A 233 7.40 -24.94 -0.69
CA ALA A 233 6.11 -24.32 -0.46
C ALA A 233 6.04 -23.92 1.02
N LEU A 234 6.23 -22.62 1.30
CA LEU A 234 6.06 -22.08 2.63
C LEU A 234 4.59 -22.34 2.99
N ASP A 235 4.33 -23.37 3.79
CA ASP A 235 2.98 -23.71 4.22
C ASP A 235 2.57 -22.72 5.30
N VAL A 236 2.18 -21.51 4.86
CA VAL A 236 1.71 -20.42 5.71
C VAL A 236 0.51 -20.85 6.58
N ARG A 237 -0.15 -21.99 6.29
CA ARG A 237 -1.22 -22.53 7.14
C ARG A 237 -0.70 -23.34 8.34
N ARG A 238 0.53 -23.87 8.31
CA ARG A 238 1.06 -24.76 9.35
C ARG A 238 2.15 -24.14 10.21
N GLU A 239 2.87 -23.15 9.69
CA GLU A 239 3.96 -22.51 10.42
C GLU A 239 3.45 -21.30 11.22
N PRO A 240 3.87 -21.15 12.49
CA PRO A 240 3.49 -20.00 13.31
C PRO A 240 4.03 -18.72 12.66
N THR A 241 3.15 -17.92 12.07
CA THR A 241 3.53 -16.57 11.62
C THR A 241 3.80 -15.69 12.84
N LEU A 242 4.64 -14.66 12.70
CA LEU A 242 4.88 -13.66 13.75
C LEU A 242 3.57 -13.14 14.35
N MET A 243 2.54 -13.00 13.53
CA MET A 243 1.20 -12.56 13.94
C MET A 243 0.43 -13.62 14.74
N THR A 244 0.65 -14.91 14.46
CA THR A 244 0.13 -16.02 15.26
C THR A 244 0.74 -16.00 16.66
N ILE A 245 2.03 -15.71 16.76
CA ILE A 245 2.77 -15.60 18.03
C ILE A 245 2.30 -14.38 18.83
N MET A 246 2.10 -13.24 18.16
CA MET A 246 1.52 -12.05 18.81
C MET A 246 0.13 -12.31 19.40
N ARG A 247 -0.70 -13.17 18.79
CA ARG A 247 -2.01 -13.56 19.37
C ARG A 247 -1.87 -14.54 20.53
N ALA A 248 -0.94 -15.48 20.46
CA ALA A 248 -0.69 -16.43 21.55
C ALA A 248 -0.36 -15.72 22.87
N LYS A 249 0.33 -14.57 22.78
CA LYS A 249 0.63 -13.68 23.91
C LYS A 249 -0.61 -13.04 24.57
N GLU A 250 -1.68 -12.80 23.82
CA GLU A 250 -2.94 -12.27 24.37
C GLU A 250 -3.79 -13.36 25.04
N GLY A 251 -3.56 -14.65 24.70
CA GLY A 251 -4.32 -15.80 25.20
C GLY A 251 -3.64 -16.67 26.26
N GLY A 252 -2.41 -16.34 26.68
CA GLY A 252 -1.66 -17.11 27.69
C GLY A 252 -0.95 -18.37 27.16
N ASP A 253 -0.90 -18.57 25.84
CA ASP A 253 -0.29 -19.74 25.18
C ASP A 253 1.05 -19.37 24.49
N GLU A 254 1.78 -18.43 25.08
CA GLU A 254 3.05 -17.90 24.53
C GLU A 254 4.16 -18.97 24.52
N GLY A 255 4.15 -19.88 25.51
CA GLY A 255 5.15 -20.94 25.66
C GLY A 255 5.16 -21.93 24.49
N ALA A 256 3.99 -22.47 24.11
CA ALA A 256 3.89 -23.45 23.04
C ALA A 256 4.21 -22.85 21.65
N ALA A 257 3.85 -21.58 21.43
CA ALA A 257 4.18 -20.88 20.19
C ALA A 257 5.69 -20.63 20.06
N LEU A 258 6.36 -20.20 21.13
CA LEU A 258 7.81 -19.97 21.15
C LEU A 258 8.61 -21.26 21.01
N GLU A 259 8.17 -22.36 21.64
CA GLU A 259 8.78 -23.68 21.52
C GLU A 259 8.70 -24.23 20.09
N LYS A 260 7.58 -23.98 19.40
CA LYS A 260 7.41 -24.31 17.99
C LYS A 260 8.28 -23.48 17.04
N ILE A 261 8.60 -22.23 17.38
CA ILE A 261 9.57 -21.42 16.61
C ILE A 261 10.98 -21.93 16.87
N ASN A 262 11.35 -22.15 18.13
CA ASN A 262 12.70 -22.57 18.49
C ASN A 262 13.03 -23.91 17.82
N SER A 263 12.09 -24.85 17.78
CA SER A 263 12.25 -26.11 17.02
C SER A 263 12.41 -25.91 15.51
N ILE A 264 11.77 -24.91 14.90
CA ILE A 264 11.98 -24.57 13.49
C ILE A 264 13.38 -23.98 13.29
N VAL A 265 13.81 -23.04 14.15
CA VAL A 265 15.13 -22.39 14.07
C VAL A 265 16.26 -23.39 14.26
N THR A 266 16.16 -24.31 15.22
CA THR A 266 17.17 -25.35 15.46
C THR A 266 17.26 -26.38 14.33
N ASN A 267 16.21 -26.52 13.50
CA ASN A 267 16.22 -27.40 12.32
C ASN A 267 16.80 -26.72 11.07
N VAL A 268 17.08 -25.41 11.11
CA VAL A 268 17.69 -24.66 10.00
C VAL A 268 19.22 -24.67 10.06
N ASP A 269 19.81 -25.18 11.14
CA ASP A 269 21.27 -25.29 11.32
C ASP A 269 21.92 -26.47 10.57
N GLU A 270 21.22 -27.16 9.66
CA GLU A 270 21.92 -28.03 8.70
C GLU A 270 22.66 -27.16 7.66
N PRO A 271 24.00 -27.22 7.60
CA PRO A 271 24.80 -26.31 6.79
C PRO A 271 24.55 -26.56 5.30
N PHE A 272 23.98 -25.56 4.64
CA PHE A 272 23.88 -25.47 3.19
C PHE A 272 25.29 -25.30 2.60
N ILE A 273 25.85 -26.42 2.14
CA ILE A 273 26.94 -26.56 1.15
C ILE A 273 28.27 -25.89 1.50
N LYS A 274 29.27 -26.72 1.82
CA LYS A 274 30.70 -26.39 1.69
C LYS A 274 31.03 -26.23 0.20
N GLU A 275 31.20 -25.00 -0.28
CA GLU A 275 32.00 -24.76 -1.49
C GLU A 275 33.48 -24.78 -1.09
N GLU A 276 34.19 -25.80 -1.55
CA GLU A 276 35.65 -25.81 -1.59
C GLU A 276 36.12 -24.70 -2.54
N SER A 277 36.97 -23.81 -2.03
CA SER A 277 37.85 -23.00 -2.88
C SER A 277 39.26 -23.03 -2.26
N PRO A 278 40.30 -23.17 -3.10
CA PRO A 278 41.63 -23.53 -2.66
C PRO A 278 42.37 -22.33 -2.04
N GLU A 279 43.22 -22.68 -1.09
CA GLU A 279 44.13 -21.81 -0.36
C GLU A 279 44.95 -20.91 -1.29
N ARG A 280 44.92 -19.60 -1.01
CA ARG A 280 45.99 -18.67 -1.38
C ARG A 280 46.55 -18.05 -0.11
N GLU A 281 47.77 -18.43 0.20
CA GLU A 281 48.62 -17.78 1.20
C GLU A 281 48.76 -16.29 0.86
N VAL A 282 48.40 -15.42 1.81
CA VAL A 282 48.78 -14.01 1.79
C VAL A 282 49.39 -13.68 3.15
N GLU A 283 50.67 -13.34 3.09
CA GLU A 283 51.50 -12.90 4.20
C GLU A 283 50.92 -11.66 4.88
N THR A 284 51.02 -11.64 6.21
CA THR A 284 50.66 -10.49 7.06
C THR A 284 51.85 -9.55 7.25
N PRO A 285 51.65 -8.23 7.20
CA PRO A 285 52.58 -7.29 7.82
C PRO A 285 52.06 -6.85 9.20
N LYS A 286 52.93 -7.03 10.21
CA LYS A 286 52.83 -6.45 11.56
C LYS A 286 52.70 -4.93 11.51
N ARG A 287 51.87 -4.35 12.41
CA ARG A 287 52.16 -3.07 13.07
C ARG A 287 51.45 -2.96 14.44
N PRO A 288 51.96 -2.08 15.33
CA PRO A 288 51.98 -2.28 16.76
C PRO A 288 50.83 -1.61 17.50
N SER A 289 50.78 -1.97 18.78
CA SER A 289 50.05 -1.36 19.89
C SER A 289 50.13 0.18 19.90
N ASP A 290 49.10 0.81 20.45
CA ASP A 290 49.20 1.41 21.79
C ASP A 290 47.81 1.84 22.29
N ASP A 291 47.78 1.99 23.61
CA ASP A 291 46.67 2.02 24.56
C ASP A 291 45.79 3.28 24.56
N GLU A 292 44.74 3.21 25.38
CA GLU A 292 43.97 4.28 26.08
C GLU A 292 42.47 4.33 25.71
N GLU A 293 41.55 4.61 26.60
CA GLU A 293 41.40 4.44 28.05
C GLU A 293 39.87 4.54 28.25
N VAL A 294 39.31 3.65 29.07
CA VAL A 294 37.89 3.61 29.44
C VAL A 294 37.68 4.57 30.59
N VAL A 295 36.66 5.45 30.57
CA VAL A 295 35.73 5.67 31.69
C VAL A 295 34.46 6.39 31.20
N ALA A 296 33.32 5.75 31.46
CA ALA A 296 31.98 6.30 31.40
C ALA A 296 31.64 7.12 32.66
N THR A 297 30.66 8.03 32.60
CA THR A 297 29.47 7.97 33.48
C THR A 297 28.42 9.03 33.16
N ASN A 298 27.17 8.57 33.30
CA ASN A 298 25.89 9.27 33.18
C ASN A 298 25.61 10.19 34.39
N ALA A 299 24.72 11.19 34.23
CA ALA A 299 23.45 11.24 34.96
C ALA A 299 22.55 12.47 34.65
N LYS A 300 21.34 12.15 34.16
CA LYS A 300 20.00 12.57 34.61
C LYS A 300 19.66 14.06 34.78
N ALA A 301 18.69 14.51 33.97
CA ALA A 301 17.68 15.49 34.37
C ALA A 301 16.28 14.91 34.09
N ALA A 302 15.43 14.88 35.12
CA ALA A 302 14.01 14.55 35.04
C ALA A 302 13.22 15.85 34.96
N VAL A 303 12.34 16.01 33.96
CA VAL A 303 11.29 17.03 34.01
C VAL A 303 9.99 16.47 33.45
N THR A 304 8.95 16.70 34.25
CA THR A 304 7.55 16.31 34.18
C THR A 304 6.80 16.97 33.03
N VAL A 305 5.88 16.20 32.44
CA VAL A 305 4.90 16.61 31.43
C VAL A 305 3.67 17.21 32.11
N THR A 306 3.13 18.31 31.58
CA THR A 306 1.68 18.58 31.61
C THR A 306 1.21 19.14 30.26
N PRO A 307 0.02 18.73 29.74
CA PRO A 307 -0.45 19.13 28.42
C PRO A 307 -1.61 20.14 28.47
N ALA A 308 -1.68 21.02 27.47
CA ALA A 308 -2.86 21.86 27.22
C ALA A 308 -3.36 21.73 25.77
N LYS A 309 -4.69 21.80 25.69
CA LYS A 309 -5.62 21.32 24.67
C LYS A 309 -5.99 22.37 23.59
N ARG A 310 -6.56 21.87 22.47
CA ARG A 310 -7.61 22.46 21.57
C ARG A 310 -7.14 23.55 20.59
N LYS A 311 -7.74 23.82 19.42
CA LYS A 311 -8.94 23.37 18.64
C LYS A 311 -8.72 23.92 17.20
N LEU A 312 -8.86 23.13 16.13
CA LEU A 312 -9.99 23.04 15.18
C LEU A 312 -10.59 24.36 14.60
N GLY A 313 -10.56 24.46 13.26
CA GLY A 313 -11.41 25.27 12.37
C GLY A 313 -10.81 25.25 10.94
N SER A 314 -11.38 24.55 9.95
CA SER A 314 -12.49 24.95 9.03
C SER A 314 -12.11 26.16 8.15
N ALA A 315 -12.30 26.26 6.83
CA ALA A 315 -12.86 25.44 5.75
C ALA A 315 -12.40 26.00 4.38
N ASN A 316 -12.58 25.20 3.33
CA ASN A 316 -12.58 25.44 1.86
C ASN A 316 -13.20 26.79 1.38
N PRO A 317 -13.07 27.26 0.09
CA PRO A 317 -13.23 26.43 -1.12
C PRO A 317 -12.54 26.84 -2.47
N ARG A 318 -12.53 25.85 -3.39
CA ARG A 318 -12.71 25.85 -4.89
C ARG A 318 -12.58 27.15 -5.70
N LEU A 319 -11.95 27.02 -6.90
CA LEU A 319 -12.42 27.46 -8.25
C LEU A 319 -11.47 26.84 -9.31
N LYS A 320 -11.95 25.93 -10.18
CA LYS A 320 -12.43 26.08 -11.58
C LYS A 320 -11.34 26.16 -12.66
N ALA A 321 -11.54 25.32 -13.69
CA ALA A 321 -10.75 25.12 -14.89
C ALA A 321 -11.35 25.86 -16.10
N VAL A 322 -10.49 26.29 -17.04
CA VAL A 322 -10.74 26.66 -18.47
C VAL A 322 -9.36 26.49 -19.15
N SER A 323 -9.12 25.58 -20.11
CA SER A 323 -9.46 25.49 -21.55
C SER A 323 -8.83 26.56 -22.47
N ASP A 324 -8.13 26.03 -23.48
CA ASP A 324 -7.82 26.53 -24.83
C ASP A 324 -6.80 27.68 -25.05
N GLY A 325 -5.59 27.26 -25.47
CA GLY A 325 -5.13 27.36 -26.86
C GLY A 325 -5.06 28.73 -27.52
N GLU A 326 -3.90 29.40 -27.43
CA GLU A 326 -3.54 30.50 -28.33
C GLU A 326 -2.03 30.47 -28.63
N VAL A 327 -1.69 30.53 -29.92
CA VAL A 327 -0.32 30.59 -30.48
C VAL A 327 0.15 32.05 -30.41
N VAL A 328 1.28 32.33 -29.78
CA VAL A 328 1.82 33.70 -29.67
C VAL A 328 3.27 33.77 -30.15
N ASP A 329 3.47 34.68 -31.11
CA ASP A 329 4.72 35.05 -31.74
C ASP A 329 5.82 35.51 -30.76
N ALA A 330 7.06 35.19 -31.10
CA ALA A 330 8.26 35.47 -30.33
C ALA A 330 8.60 36.97 -30.31
N ALA A 331 8.10 37.68 -29.29
CA ALA A 331 8.50 39.04 -28.96
C ALA A 331 9.88 39.08 -28.26
N VAL A 332 10.74 39.96 -28.76
CA VAL A 332 12.07 40.31 -28.22
C VAL A 332 11.97 40.66 -26.73
N ARG A 333 12.69 39.91 -25.89
CA ARG A 333 12.66 40.07 -24.42
C ARG A 333 13.40 41.35 -23.99
N PRO A 334 12.78 42.24 -23.21
CA PRO A 334 13.50 43.35 -22.58
C PRO A 334 14.45 42.83 -21.50
N ALA A 335 15.63 43.46 -21.39
CA ALA A 335 16.64 43.12 -20.39
C ALA A 335 16.04 43.14 -18.97
N LYS A 336 16.13 42.01 -18.27
CA LYS A 336 15.64 41.85 -16.89
C LYS A 336 16.49 42.71 -15.95
N ARG A 337 15.88 43.75 -15.36
CA ARG A 337 16.45 44.40 -14.16
C ARG A 337 16.38 43.38 -13.01
N SER A 338 17.53 42.94 -12.49
CA SER A 338 17.58 42.16 -11.25
C SER A 338 17.06 43.06 -10.12
N ARG A 339 16.00 42.60 -9.45
CA ARG A 339 15.54 43.25 -8.21
C ARG A 339 16.54 42.86 -7.13
N ARG A 340 17.41 43.79 -6.73
CA ARG A 340 18.25 43.60 -5.53
C ARG A 340 17.35 43.34 -4.32
N PHE A 341 17.67 42.28 -3.59
CA PHE A 341 17.03 41.97 -2.32
C PHE A 341 17.38 43.05 -1.29
N ASP A 342 16.36 43.55 -0.58
CA ASP A 342 16.55 44.52 0.50
C ASP A 342 16.62 43.78 1.84
N ALA A 343 17.81 43.77 2.44
CA ALA A 343 18.07 43.13 3.73
C ALA A 343 17.26 43.76 4.89
N SER A 344 16.72 44.98 4.70
CA SER A 344 15.92 45.66 5.72
C SER A 344 14.66 44.89 6.12
N VAL A 345 14.12 44.07 5.20
CA VAL A 345 12.93 43.22 5.42
C VAL A 345 13.15 42.21 6.55
N LEU A 346 14.41 41.82 6.81
CA LEU A 346 14.74 40.86 7.87
C LEU A 346 14.75 41.51 9.28
N ASN A 347 14.67 42.83 9.40
CA ASN A 347 14.74 43.52 10.69
C ASN A 347 13.52 43.24 11.59
N ASP A 348 12.37 42.93 11.00
CA ASP A 348 11.14 42.61 11.72
C ASP A 348 11.18 41.20 12.35
N ILE A 349 12.11 40.36 11.91
CA ILE A 349 12.28 39.00 12.40
C ILE A 349 13.09 39.03 13.70
N LYS A 350 12.38 38.93 14.83
CA LYS A 350 12.95 39.01 16.19
C LYS A 350 12.91 37.71 16.98
N SER A 351 12.27 36.65 16.48
CA SER A 351 12.09 35.39 17.22
C SER A 351 12.04 34.16 16.30
N LYS A 352 12.25 32.97 16.87
CA LYS A 352 12.06 31.68 16.18
C LYS A 352 10.70 31.53 15.51
N PHE A 353 9.66 32.07 16.15
CA PHE A 353 8.30 32.04 15.63
C PHE A 353 8.18 32.88 14.35
N HIS A 354 8.74 34.10 14.35
CA HIS A 354 8.76 34.95 13.16
C HIS A 354 9.53 34.31 11.99
N VAL A 355 10.66 33.63 12.27
CA VAL A 355 11.42 32.90 11.24
C VAL A 355 10.55 31.81 10.60
N LYS A 356 9.85 31.03 11.42
CA LYS A 356 8.98 29.95 10.91
C LYS A 356 7.83 30.51 10.07
N GLN A 357 7.17 31.55 10.55
CA GLN A 357 6.08 32.21 9.82
C GLN A 357 6.57 32.75 8.47
N PHE A 358 7.72 33.43 8.46
CA PHE A 358 8.34 33.96 7.25
C PHE A 358 8.61 32.86 6.21
N LEU A 359 9.18 31.72 6.63
CA LEU A 359 9.48 30.58 5.75
C LEU A 359 8.22 29.90 5.19
N GLU A 360 7.17 29.79 6.02
CA GLU A 360 5.89 29.23 5.58
C GLU A 360 5.20 30.14 4.56
N GLU A 361 5.22 31.46 4.77
CA GLU A 361 4.69 32.45 3.84
C GLU A 361 5.46 32.47 2.52
N ASP A 362 6.80 32.43 2.56
CA ASP A 362 7.63 32.41 1.36
C ASP A 362 7.41 31.12 0.55
N ARG A 363 7.30 29.97 1.24
CA ARG A 363 6.99 28.69 0.58
C ARG A 363 5.60 28.67 -0.06
N ALA A 364 4.59 29.24 0.61
CA ALA A 364 3.26 29.39 0.03
C ALA A 364 3.30 30.25 -1.24
N LYS A 365 4.04 31.37 -1.21
CA LYS A 365 4.26 32.22 -2.39
C LYS A 365 4.98 31.49 -3.53
N ARG A 366 5.97 30.63 -3.24
CA ARG A 366 6.63 29.78 -4.26
C ARG A 366 5.63 28.83 -4.94
N SER A 367 4.74 28.22 -4.16
CA SER A 367 3.71 27.30 -4.69
C SER A 367 2.65 28.02 -5.53
N ASP A 368 2.26 29.23 -5.16
CA ASP A 368 1.20 29.98 -5.86
C ASP A 368 1.75 30.76 -7.06
N LYS A 369 2.77 31.60 -6.84
CA LYS A 369 3.37 32.49 -7.84
C LYS A 369 4.85 32.71 -7.55
N LEU A 370 5.71 31.91 -8.17
CA LEU A 370 7.17 31.93 -7.94
C LEU A 370 7.79 33.35 -7.92
N LYS A 371 7.39 34.24 -8.83
CA LYS A 371 7.91 35.62 -8.92
C LYS A 371 7.56 36.54 -7.74
N GLN A 372 6.64 36.13 -6.86
CA GLN A 372 6.25 36.87 -5.66
C GLN A 372 7.02 36.41 -4.41
N ALA A 373 7.68 35.25 -4.47
CA ALA A 373 8.54 34.79 -3.39
C ALA A 373 9.78 35.68 -3.32
N ILE A 374 10.29 35.87 -2.10
CA ILE A 374 11.54 36.59 -1.87
C ILE A 374 12.71 35.76 -2.43
N THR A 375 12.61 34.43 -2.31
CA THR A 375 13.62 33.46 -2.77
C THR A 375 13.41 32.99 -4.22
N TRP A 376 12.73 33.78 -5.06
CA TRP A 376 12.35 33.36 -6.42
C TRP A 376 13.54 33.00 -7.34
N ASN A 377 14.75 33.49 -7.03
CA ASN A 377 15.99 33.20 -7.75
C ASN A 377 16.72 31.95 -7.22
N VAL A 378 16.32 31.41 -6.06
CA VAL A 378 16.91 30.21 -5.45
C VAL A 378 16.17 28.96 -5.93
N SER A 379 16.91 27.93 -6.32
CA SER A 379 16.32 26.66 -6.75
C SER A 379 15.53 25.98 -5.61
N GLU A 380 14.58 25.10 -5.94
CA GLU A 380 13.77 24.40 -4.93
C GLU A 380 14.61 23.46 -4.06
N ASP A 381 15.67 22.88 -4.63
CA ASP A 381 16.58 21.98 -3.92
C ASP A 381 17.45 22.75 -2.92
N GLU A 382 18.01 23.90 -3.32
CA GLU A 382 18.78 24.78 -2.42
C GLU A 382 17.92 25.30 -1.27
N PHE A 383 16.69 25.74 -1.56
CA PHE A 383 15.76 26.22 -0.53
C PHE A 383 15.36 25.09 0.44
N THR A 384 15.15 23.87 -0.08
CA THR A 384 14.80 22.71 0.74
C THR A 384 15.96 22.28 1.64
N ASP A 385 17.20 22.29 1.12
CA ASP A 385 18.40 22.01 1.90
C ASP A 385 18.64 23.06 2.99
N PHE A 386 18.55 24.35 2.64
CA PHE A 386 18.61 25.45 3.60
C PHE A 386 17.59 25.28 4.73
N TYR A 387 16.32 25.03 4.39
CA TYR A 387 15.26 24.81 5.36
C TYR A 387 15.56 23.61 6.28
N ALA A 388 16.04 22.49 5.70
CA ALA A 388 16.36 21.29 6.47
C ALA A 388 17.54 21.51 7.45
N ARG A 389 18.59 22.22 7.02
CA ARG A 389 19.72 22.60 7.88
C ARG A 389 19.26 23.51 9.02
N LEU A 390 18.52 24.56 8.70
CA LEU A 390 18.01 25.50 9.68
C LEU A 390 17.12 24.80 10.73
N MET A 391 16.23 23.91 10.32
CA MET A 391 15.32 23.22 11.26
C MET A 391 16.02 22.22 12.20
N LYS A 392 17.23 21.74 11.88
CA LYS A 392 18.03 20.92 12.81
C LYS A 392 18.50 21.73 14.03
N GLU A 393 18.82 23.01 13.83
CA GLU A 393 19.29 23.91 14.89
C GLU A 393 18.15 24.58 15.67
N PHE A 394 16.89 24.42 15.22
CA PHE A 394 15.72 25.06 15.82
C PHE A 394 15.54 24.75 17.31
N ASN A 395 15.82 23.53 17.74
CA ASN A 395 15.71 23.14 19.16
C ASN A 395 17.03 23.28 19.94
N ARG A 396 18.16 23.48 19.24
CA ARG A 396 19.50 23.48 19.84
C ARG A 396 19.93 24.87 20.31
N LEU A 397 19.64 25.89 19.51
CA LEU A 397 20.05 27.27 19.78
C LEU A 397 19.01 28.04 20.62
N SER A 398 19.42 29.12 21.29
CA SER A 398 18.46 30.07 21.87
C SER A 398 17.69 30.83 20.76
N SER A 399 16.62 31.56 21.11
CA SER A 399 15.85 32.29 20.09
C SER A 399 16.67 33.40 19.41
N GLY A 400 17.60 34.06 20.12
CA GLY A 400 18.43 35.11 19.55
C GLY A 400 19.49 34.55 18.59
N GLU A 401 20.22 33.52 19.03
CA GLU A 401 21.24 32.85 18.22
C GLU A 401 20.65 32.24 16.95
N PHE A 402 19.46 31.62 17.06
CA PHE A 402 18.78 31.05 15.91
C PHE A 402 18.37 32.11 14.88
N VAL A 403 17.87 33.27 15.32
CA VAL A 403 17.51 34.37 14.42
C VAL A 403 18.76 34.94 13.72
N SER A 404 19.88 35.08 14.44
CA SER A 404 21.15 35.51 13.86
C SER A 404 21.69 34.52 12.83
N LEU A 405 21.63 33.21 13.13
CA LEU A 405 22.00 32.16 12.19
C LEU A 405 21.13 32.21 10.92
N PHE A 406 19.81 32.29 11.10
CA PHE A 406 18.86 32.42 10.00
C PHE A 406 19.18 33.62 9.10
N LYS A 407 19.36 34.82 9.67
CA LYS A 407 19.64 36.02 8.87
C LYS A 407 20.94 35.88 8.08
N LYS A 408 21.98 35.34 8.70
CA LYS A 408 23.28 35.13 8.07
C LYS A 408 23.18 34.17 6.87
N GLU A 409 22.62 32.98 7.09
CA GLU A 409 22.51 31.96 6.03
C GLU A 409 21.53 32.38 4.92
N PHE A 410 20.42 33.05 5.28
CA PHE A 410 19.45 33.52 4.30
C PHE A 410 20.02 34.60 3.37
N ILE A 411 20.80 35.54 3.91
CA ILE A 411 21.50 36.57 3.10
C ILE A 411 22.52 35.91 2.18
N GLN A 412 23.26 34.91 2.65
CA GLN A 412 24.21 34.17 1.80
C GLN A 412 23.48 33.48 0.64
N MET A 413 22.37 32.79 0.91
CA MET A 413 21.60 32.08 -0.10
C MET A 413 20.97 33.02 -1.15
N VAL A 414 20.47 34.19 -0.75
CA VAL A 414 19.79 35.12 -1.67
C VAL A 414 20.76 36.11 -2.33
N GLY A 415 21.92 36.34 -1.70
CA GLY A 415 22.91 37.36 -2.09
C GLY A 415 24.06 36.87 -2.95
N GLU A 416 24.13 35.59 -3.32
CA GLU A 416 25.17 35.01 -4.20
C GLU A 416 25.00 35.37 -5.71
N GLU A 417 24.57 36.60 -6.03
CA GLU A 417 24.58 37.14 -7.42
C GLU A 417 25.67 38.21 -7.65
#